data_AF-A0A2I3G3D8-F1
#
_entry.id   AF-A0A2I3G3D8-F1
#
_cell.length_a   1.000
_cell.length_b   1.000
_cell.length_c   1.000
_cell.angle_alpha   90.00
_cell.angle_beta   90.00
_cell.angle_gamma   90.00
#
_symmetry.space_group_name_H-M   'P 1'
#
loop_
_entity.id
_entity.type
_entity.pdbx_description
1 polymer ?
#
loop_
_entity_poly.entity_id
_entity_poly.type
_entity_poly.pdbx_seq_one_letter_code
_entity_poly.pdbx_strand_id
1 'polypeptide(L)'
;MPTNGLHQVLKIQFGLVNDTGRYLTAESFGFKVNASAPSLKRKQTWVLEPDPGQGTAVLLRSSHLGRYLSAEEDGRVACEAEQPGRDCRFLVLPQPDGRWVLQSEPHGRFFGGTEDQLSCFATAVSPAELWSANTMFEMEWRGRRVALKASNGRYVCMKKNGQLAAISDFAGAPPRLAWTGKVAGGAAQQTLSPPGKDEEFTLKLINRPILVLRGLDGFVCHHRGSNQLDTNRSVYDVFHLSFSDGAYQIRGRDGGFWYTGSHGSVCSD
;
A
#
# COMPACT_ATOMS: atom_id res chain seq x y z
N MET A 1 -15.10 -28.87 -15.64
CA MET A 1 -15.47 -27.94 -14.55
C MET A 1 -14.28 -27.78 -13.61
N PRO A 2 -13.46 -26.74 -13.72
CA PRO A 2 -12.61 -26.31 -12.61
C PRO A 2 -13.35 -25.24 -11.80
N THR A 3 -13.54 -25.53 -10.53
CA THR A 3 -14.16 -24.67 -9.52
C THR A 3 -13.46 -23.32 -9.42
N ASN A 4 -14.26 -22.26 -9.50
CA ASN A 4 -13.89 -20.87 -9.24
C ASN A 4 -13.09 -20.76 -7.94
N GLY A 5 -11.77 -20.65 -8.06
CA GLY A 5 -10.89 -20.25 -6.98
C GLY A 5 -11.20 -18.82 -6.60
N LEU A 6 -11.66 -18.66 -5.36
CA LEU A 6 -11.82 -17.42 -4.61
C LEU A 6 -10.87 -16.32 -5.09
N HIS A 7 -11.47 -15.14 -5.33
CA HIS A 7 -10.82 -13.84 -5.48
C HIS A 7 -9.37 -13.86 -5.01
N GLN A 8 -8.42 -13.71 -5.95
CA GLN A 8 -7.04 -13.43 -5.61
C GLN A 8 -7.02 -11.99 -5.05
N VAL A 9 -7.48 -11.84 -3.80
CA VAL A 9 -7.42 -10.60 -3.05
C VAL A 9 -5.96 -10.17 -3.07
N LEU A 10 -5.71 -8.98 -3.58
CA LEU A 10 -4.38 -8.39 -3.60
C LEU A 10 -3.83 -8.42 -2.17
N LYS A 11 -2.88 -9.31 -1.91
CA LYS A 11 -2.19 -9.41 -0.62
C LYS A 11 -1.26 -8.22 -0.52
N ILE A 12 -1.72 -7.16 0.14
CA ILE A 12 -0.92 -5.94 0.32
C ILE A 12 0.31 -6.29 1.15
N GLN A 13 1.47 -5.99 0.59
CA GLN A 13 2.77 -6.14 1.22
C GLN A 13 3.20 -4.81 1.86
N PHE A 14 3.72 -4.85 3.08
CA PHE A 14 4.18 -3.65 3.80
C PHE A 14 5.40 -3.95 4.66
N GLY A 15 6.07 -2.90 5.11
CA GLY A 15 7.07 -2.97 6.17
C GLY A 15 6.52 -2.40 7.48
N LEU A 16 6.96 -2.96 8.61
CA LEU A 16 6.71 -2.39 9.94
C LEU A 16 7.99 -1.75 10.45
N VAL A 17 7.90 -0.51 10.90
CA VAL A 17 9.03 0.28 11.39
C VAL A 17 8.84 0.57 12.88
N ASN A 18 9.84 0.27 13.71
CA ASN A 18 9.79 0.55 15.15
C ASN A 18 10.07 2.04 15.45
N ASP A 19 10.10 2.42 16.72
CA ASP A 19 10.34 3.80 17.16
C ASP A 19 11.70 4.37 16.74
N THR A 20 12.70 3.50 16.54
CA THR A 20 14.05 3.89 16.11
C THR A 20 14.20 4.01 14.58
N GLY A 21 13.12 3.85 13.82
CA GLY A 21 13.16 3.95 12.37
C GLY A 21 13.72 2.70 11.67
N ARG A 22 13.70 1.53 12.33
CA ARG A 22 14.21 0.27 11.81
C ARG A 22 13.09 -0.71 11.48
N TYR A 23 13.29 -1.48 10.41
CA TYR A 23 12.28 -2.39 9.89
C TYR A 23 12.30 -3.75 10.58
N LEU A 24 11.11 -4.22 10.95
CA LEU A 24 10.88 -5.61 11.33
C LEU A 24 11.34 -6.53 10.21
N THR A 25 12.26 -7.41 10.54
CA THR A 25 12.98 -8.27 9.62
C THR A 25 12.81 -9.71 10.06
N ALA A 26 12.40 -10.59 9.14
CA ALA A 26 12.47 -12.03 9.35
C ALA A 26 13.80 -12.56 8.81
N GLU A 27 14.59 -13.20 9.67
CA GLU A 27 15.86 -13.80 9.25
C GLU A 27 15.65 -15.15 8.58
N SER A 28 16.42 -15.38 7.50
CA SER A 28 16.31 -16.62 6.74
C SER A 28 16.90 -17.83 7.45
N PHE A 29 17.81 -17.59 8.41
CA PHE A 29 18.45 -18.64 9.19
C PHE A 29 18.06 -18.48 10.66
N GLY A 30 17.71 -19.61 11.30
CA GLY A 30 17.28 -19.64 12.70
C GLY A 30 15.91 -19.02 12.98
N PHE A 31 15.19 -18.57 11.93
CA PHE A 31 13.82 -18.07 11.99
C PHE A 31 13.56 -16.99 13.05
N LYS A 32 14.60 -16.22 13.39
CA LYS A 32 14.49 -15.10 14.31
C LYS A 32 13.89 -13.87 13.64
N VAL A 33 13.41 -12.96 14.46
CA VAL A 33 12.99 -11.62 14.04
C VAL A 33 13.85 -10.56 14.73
N ASN A 34 14.12 -9.47 14.02
CA ASN A 34 14.81 -8.30 14.56
C ASN A 34 14.24 -7.00 13.96
N ALA A 35 14.62 -5.86 14.52
CA ALA A 35 14.33 -4.54 14.01
C ALA A 35 15.64 -3.73 13.86
N SER A 36 16.55 -4.21 13.00
CA SER A 36 17.86 -3.58 12.76
C SER A 36 17.99 -2.92 11.38
N ALA A 37 17.15 -3.31 10.42
CA ALA A 37 17.31 -2.92 9.02
C ALA A 37 16.89 -1.44 8.77
N PRO A 38 17.70 -0.62 8.07
CA PRO A 38 17.38 0.78 7.76
C PRO A 38 16.45 0.97 6.56
N SER A 39 16.13 -0.09 5.82
CA SER A 39 15.40 0.02 4.56
C SER A 39 14.52 -1.19 4.30
N LEU A 40 13.37 -0.95 3.67
CA LEU A 40 12.47 -2.01 3.22
C LEU A 40 13.08 -2.75 2.03
N LYS A 41 13.43 -4.02 2.25
CA LYS A 41 13.82 -4.97 1.20
C LYS A 41 13.03 -6.27 1.41
N ARG A 42 13.38 -7.30 0.64
CA ARG A 42 12.72 -8.63 0.65
C ARG A 42 12.51 -9.22 2.06
N LYS A 43 13.47 -9.07 2.98
CA LYS A 43 13.35 -9.65 4.34
C LYS A 43 12.46 -8.85 5.29
N GLN A 44 12.16 -7.60 4.93
CA GLN A 44 11.37 -6.64 5.71
C GLN A 44 9.91 -6.59 5.25
N THR A 45 9.54 -7.40 4.27
CA THR A 45 8.21 -7.39 3.66
C THR A 45 7.30 -8.43 4.33
N TRP A 46 6.17 -7.94 4.83
CA TRP A 46 5.14 -8.71 5.54
C TRP A 46 3.80 -8.58 4.83
N VAL A 47 2.94 -9.58 5.03
CA VAL A 47 1.56 -9.61 4.57
C VAL A 47 0.66 -9.81 5.79
N LEU A 48 -0.42 -9.03 5.87
CA LEU A 48 -1.45 -9.20 6.88
C LEU A 48 -2.53 -10.10 6.28
N GLU A 49 -2.72 -11.28 6.85
CA GLU A 49 -3.76 -12.23 6.44
C GLU A 49 -4.83 -12.28 7.54
N PRO A 50 -6.13 -12.21 7.21
CA PRO A 50 -7.17 -12.49 8.20
C PRO A 50 -7.04 -13.93 8.70
N ASP A 51 -7.17 -14.14 10.00
CA ASP A 51 -7.25 -15.50 10.52
C ASP A 51 -8.60 -16.13 10.12
N PRO A 52 -8.63 -17.36 9.59
CA PRO A 52 -9.88 -18.01 9.17
C PRO A 52 -10.81 -18.40 10.34
N GLY A 53 -10.37 -18.28 11.60
CA GLY A 53 -11.21 -18.46 12.77
C GLY A 53 -12.24 -17.33 12.93
N GLN A 54 -13.25 -17.54 13.78
CA GLN A 54 -14.36 -16.60 14.05
C GLN A 54 -13.93 -15.32 14.82
N GLY A 55 -12.65 -14.93 14.77
CA GLY A 55 -12.07 -13.83 15.56
C GLY A 55 -11.68 -12.60 14.73
N THR A 56 -11.33 -11.52 15.40
CA THR A 56 -10.77 -10.30 14.79
C THR A 56 -9.25 -10.34 14.63
N ALA A 57 -8.63 -11.45 15.03
CA ALA A 57 -7.19 -11.65 14.94
C ALA A 57 -6.71 -11.72 13.49
N VAL A 58 -5.47 -11.29 13.32
CA VAL A 58 -4.77 -11.33 12.04
C VAL A 58 -3.45 -12.07 12.19
N LEU A 59 -2.93 -12.52 11.06
CA LEU A 59 -1.69 -13.26 10.93
C LEU A 59 -0.68 -12.39 10.17
N LEU A 60 0.53 -12.25 10.71
CA LEU A 60 1.62 -11.57 10.02
C LEU A 60 2.51 -12.61 9.33
N ARG A 61 2.42 -12.68 8.01
CA ARG A 61 3.19 -13.62 7.20
C ARG A 61 4.38 -12.95 6.56
N SER A 62 5.58 -13.49 6.79
CA SER A 62 6.78 -13.08 6.08
C SER A 62 6.63 -13.39 4.59
N SER A 63 6.69 -12.36 3.75
CA SER A 63 6.45 -12.54 2.32
C SER A 63 7.51 -13.42 1.63
N HIS A 64 8.73 -13.46 2.18
CA HIS A 64 9.85 -14.15 1.53
C HIS A 64 10.11 -15.56 2.08
N LEU A 65 9.69 -15.84 3.31
CA LEU A 65 9.78 -17.18 3.91
C LEU A 65 8.46 -17.94 3.80
N GLY A 66 7.34 -17.21 3.66
CA GLY A 66 6.00 -17.80 3.73
C GLY A 66 5.61 -18.28 5.12
N ARG A 67 6.36 -17.90 6.17
CA ARG A 67 6.16 -18.28 7.58
C ARG A 67 5.49 -17.17 8.38
N TYR A 68 4.93 -17.51 9.53
CA TYR A 68 4.14 -16.61 10.38
C TYR A 68 4.95 -16.11 11.57
N LEU A 69 4.77 -14.84 11.92
CA LEU A 69 5.22 -14.29 13.20
C LEU A 69 4.47 -15.02 14.33
N SER A 70 5.20 -15.42 15.37
CA SER A 70 4.64 -16.06 16.56
C SER A 70 5.16 -15.38 17.83
N ALA A 71 4.32 -15.38 18.87
CA ALA A 71 4.64 -14.91 20.22
C ALA A 71 4.29 -16.00 21.23
N GLU A 72 5.30 -16.58 21.87
CA GLU A 72 5.16 -17.60 22.91
C GLU A 72 4.74 -16.97 24.26
N GLU A 73 4.28 -17.80 25.20
CA GLU A 73 3.81 -17.36 26.52
C GLU A 73 4.90 -16.65 27.35
N ASP A 74 6.16 -17.05 27.17
CA ASP A 74 7.33 -16.42 27.80
C ASP A 74 7.74 -15.09 27.14
N GLY A 75 7.03 -14.68 26.08
CA GLY A 75 7.29 -13.47 25.32
C GLY A 75 8.34 -13.62 24.23
N ARG A 76 8.91 -14.81 24.01
CA ARG A 76 9.79 -15.06 22.86
C ARG A 76 9.02 -14.88 21.55
N VAL A 77 9.67 -14.27 20.58
CA VAL A 77 9.13 -14.06 19.24
C VAL A 77 9.99 -14.73 18.18
N ALA A 78 9.32 -15.31 17.17
CA ALA A 78 9.97 -16.00 16.07
C ALA A 78 9.13 -15.88 14.78
N CYS A 79 9.70 -16.31 13.66
CA CYS A 79 9.03 -16.42 12.36
C CYS A 79 9.24 -17.81 11.77
N GLU A 80 8.95 -18.84 12.56
CA GLU A 80 9.21 -20.24 12.21
C GLU A 80 7.97 -20.99 11.71
N ALA A 81 6.76 -20.64 12.15
CA ALA A 81 5.57 -21.43 11.85
C ALA A 81 5.22 -21.42 10.36
N GLU A 82 5.14 -22.59 9.71
CA GLU A 82 4.70 -22.73 8.31
C GLU A 82 3.17 -22.71 8.16
N GLN A 83 2.46 -23.07 9.23
CA GLN A 83 1.00 -23.00 9.33
C GLN A 83 0.63 -22.13 10.54
N PRO A 84 -0.43 -21.31 10.45
CA PRO A 84 -0.82 -20.46 11.55
C PRO A 84 -1.30 -21.29 12.75
N GLY A 85 -0.70 -21.04 13.91
CA GLY A 85 -1.07 -21.66 15.18
C GLY A 85 -1.66 -20.65 16.17
N ARG A 86 -1.98 -21.12 17.38
CA ARG A 86 -2.49 -20.29 18.48
C ARG A 86 -1.63 -19.04 18.72
N ASP A 87 -0.31 -19.22 18.76
CA ASP A 87 0.66 -18.17 19.07
C ASP A 87 0.97 -17.23 17.89
N CYS A 88 0.39 -17.48 16.71
CA CYS A 88 0.56 -16.61 15.53
C CYS A 88 -0.49 -15.49 15.44
N ARG A 89 -1.40 -15.42 16.42
CA ARG A 89 -2.61 -14.59 16.37
C ARG A 89 -2.37 -13.26 17.07
N PHE A 90 -2.49 -12.17 16.30
CA PHE A 90 -2.30 -10.82 16.80
C PHE A 90 -3.53 -9.94 16.58
N LEU A 91 -3.77 -9.03 17.51
CA LEU A 91 -4.69 -7.91 17.34
C LEU A 91 -3.89 -6.68 16.91
N VAL A 92 -4.36 -6.00 15.86
CA VAL A 92 -3.80 -4.71 15.42
C VAL A 92 -4.63 -3.59 16.06
N LEU A 93 -4.02 -2.88 17.00
CA LEU A 93 -4.67 -1.79 17.74
C LEU A 93 -4.17 -0.44 17.20
N PRO A 94 -4.97 0.28 16.40
CA PRO A 94 -4.57 1.57 15.85
C PRO A 94 -4.45 2.64 16.95
N GLN A 95 -3.45 3.50 16.84
CA GLN A 95 -3.20 4.61 17.75
C GLN A 95 -3.60 5.95 17.10
N PRO A 96 -3.90 7.00 17.90
CA PRO A 96 -4.33 8.31 17.38
C PRO A 96 -3.32 8.99 16.45
N ASP A 97 -2.05 8.64 16.54
CA ASP A 97 -0.96 9.19 15.72
C ASP A 97 -0.68 8.40 14.43
N GLY A 98 -1.50 7.41 14.13
CA GLY A 98 -1.38 6.56 12.94
C GLY A 98 -0.43 5.36 13.10
N ARG A 99 0.21 5.18 14.28
CA ARG A 99 0.98 3.96 14.59
C ARG A 99 0.07 2.84 15.06
N TRP A 100 0.60 1.63 15.08
CA TRP A 100 -0.08 0.41 15.49
C TRP A 100 0.61 -0.18 16.71
N VAL A 101 -0.20 -0.80 17.57
CA VAL A 101 0.26 -1.74 18.59
C VAL A 101 -0.16 -3.14 18.15
N LEU A 102 0.76 -4.10 18.27
CA LEU A 102 0.48 -5.50 18.01
C LEU A 102 0.37 -6.22 19.36
N GLN A 103 -0.83 -6.71 19.68
CA GLN A 103 -1.07 -7.48 20.90
C GLN A 103 -1.21 -8.96 20.54
N SER A 104 -0.49 -9.84 21.23
CA SER A 104 -0.74 -11.28 21.16
C SER A 104 -2.15 -11.55 21.71
N GLU A 105 -3.05 -12.05 20.86
CA GLU A 105 -4.41 -12.41 21.26
C GLU A 105 -4.43 -13.47 22.38
N PRO A 106 -3.65 -14.58 22.30
CA PRO A 106 -3.71 -15.61 23.34
C PRO A 106 -3.13 -15.20 24.70
N HIS A 107 -2.18 -14.26 24.73
CA HIS A 107 -1.40 -13.94 25.93
C HIS A 107 -1.66 -12.53 26.46
N GLY A 108 -2.33 -11.68 25.68
CA GLY A 108 -2.66 -10.30 26.05
C GLY A 108 -1.45 -9.36 26.16
N ARG A 109 -0.26 -9.77 25.70
CA ARG A 109 0.99 -8.99 25.77
C ARG A 109 1.25 -8.22 24.49
N PHE A 110 2.00 -7.12 24.59
CA PHE A 110 2.33 -6.25 23.47
C PHE A 110 3.69 -6.59 22.88
N PHE A 111 3.76 -6.61 21.54
CA PHE A 111 4.95 -6.90 20.75
C PHE A 111 5.73 -5.62 20.42
N GLY A 112 7.02 -5.60 20.75
CA GLY A 112 7.87 -4.44 20.60
C GLY A 112 9.35 -4.75 20.78
N GLY A 113 10.16 -3.69 20.67
CA GLY A 113 11.60 -3.73 20.93
C GLY A 113 12.45 -3.12 19.82
N THR A 114 13.75 -3.21 20.01
CA THR A 114 14.76 -2.64 19.12
C THR A 114 15.83 -3.67 18.78
N GLU A 115 16.41 -3.54 17.58
CA GLU A 115 17.48 -4.42 17.11
C GLU A 115 17.11 -5.91 17.30
N ASP A 116 17.96 -6.70 17.95
CA ASP A 116 17.72 -8.13 18.20
C ASP A 116 16.95 -8.40 19.51
N GLN A 117 16.54 -7.35 20.24
CA GLN A 117 15.82 -7.44 21.52
C GLN A 117 14.31 -7.31 21.35
N LEU A 118 13.75 -8.00 20.36
CA LEU A 118 12.30 -8.05 20.18
C LEU A 118 11.67 -9.04 21.15
N SER A 119 10.53 -8.67 21.74
CA SER A 119 9.74 -9.56 22.60
C SER A 119 8.25 -9.19 22.54
N CYS A 120 7.41 -10.13 22.97
CA CYS A 120 5.97 -9.92 23.15
C CYS A 120 5.58 -10.18 24.61
N PHE A 121 6.15 -9.39 25.53
CA PHE A 121 5.92 -9.58 26.97
C PHE A 121 5.44 -8.32 27.69
N ALA A 122 5.42 -7.16 27.03
CA ALA A 122 5.02 -5.91 27.67
C ALA A 122 3.53 -5.95 28.08
N THR A 123 3.24 -5.48 29.30
CA THR A 123 1.87 -5.37 29.84
C THR A 123 1.26 -3.98 29.66
N ALA A 124 2.07 -3.02 29.20
CA ALA A 124 1.66 -1.67 28.88
C ALA A 124 2.37 -1.22 27.60
N VAL A 125 1.74 -0.32 26.85
CA VAL A 125 2.31 0.23 25.62
C VAL A 125 3.31 1.33 25.96
N SER A 126 4.54 1.16 25.50
CA SER A 126 5.57 2.20 25.49
C SER A 126 5.97 2.52 24.03
N PRO A 127 6.87 3.49 23.78
CA PRO A 127 7.38 3.73 22.43
C PRO A 127 7.92 2.46 21.75
N ALA A 128 8.50 1.51 22.49
CA ALA A 128 9.08 0.30 21.93
C ALA A 128 8.04 -0.64 21.28
N GLU A 129 6.76 -0.55 21.67
CA GLU A 129 5.65 -1.35 21.13
C GLU A 129 4.89 -0.65 20.00
N LEU A 130 5.33 0.56 19.60
CA LEU A 130 4.69 1.35 18.56
C LEU A 130 5.35 1.10 17.20
N TRP A 131 4.59 0.49 16.30
CA TRP A 131 5.02 0.20 14.94
C TRP A 131 4.35 1.15 13.95
N SER A 132 5.08 1.60 12.94
CA SER A 132 4.52 2.36 11.82
C SER A 132 4.59 1.56 10.53
N ALA A 133 3.47 1.49 9.81
CA ALA A 133 3.43 1.02 8.43
C ALA A 133 3.75 2.17 7.43
N ASN A 134 4.76 3.00 7.75
CA ASN A 134 5.06 4.27 7.07
C ASN A 134 5.54 4.15 5.61
N THR A 135 5.64 2.93 5.09
CA THR A 135 5.94 2.68 3.68
C THR A 135 4.71 2.69 2.79
N MET A 136 3.53 2.75 3.39
CA MET A 136 2.27 2.80 2.65
C MET A 136 1.81 4.25 2.49
N PHE A 137 1.41 4.58 1.26
CA PHE A 137 0.78 5.85 0.94
C PHE A 137 -0.59 5.56 0.33
N GLU A 138 -1.63 6.20 0.85
CA GLU A 138 -2.93 6.20 0.17
C GLU A 138 -2.80 7.07 -1.08
N MET A 139 -3.25 6.53 -2.22
CA MET A 139 -3.24 7.25 -3.49
C MET A 139 -4.64 7.77 -3.79
N GLU A 140 -4.79 9.08 -3.87
CA GLU A 140 -6.03 9.74 -4.25
C GLU A 140 -5.96 10.20 -5.71
N TRP A 141 -6.93 9.78 -6.53
CA TRP A 141 -7.03 10.23 -7.91
C TRP A 141 -7.68 11.62 -7.99
N ARG A 142 -6.99 12.55 -8.64
CA ARG A 142 -7.33 13.96 -8.78
C ARG A 142 -7.44 14.32 -10.27
N GLY A 143 -8.44 13.77 -10.94
CA GLY A 143 -8.58 13.88 -12.40
C GLY A 143 -7.43 13.17 -13.11
N ARG A 144 -6.54 13.91 -13.77
CA ARG A 144 -5.35 13.36 -14.47
C ARG A 144 -4.10 13.25 -13.58
N ARG A 145 -4.22 13.60 -12.30
CA ARG A 145 -3.11 13.61 -11.33
C ARG A 145 -3.43 12.72 -10.14
N VAL A 146 -2.43 12.49 -9.30
CA VAL A 146 -2.58 11.73 -8.06
C VAL A 146 -2.02 12.52 -6.88
N ALA A 147 -2.62 12.40 -5.71
CA ALA A 147 -2.03 12.85 -4.45
C ALA A 147 -1.67 11.61 -3.60
N LEU A 148 -0.61 11.73 -2.81
CA LEU A 148 -0.13 10.66 -1.95
C LEU A 148 -0.27 11.09 -0.49
N LYS A 149 -1.07 10.36 0.30
CA LYS A 149 -1.22 10.59 1.74
C LYS A 149 -0.38 9.58 2.51
N ALA A 150 0.52 10.05 3.35
CA ALA A 150 1.40 9.21 4.15
C ALA A 150 0.68 8.69 5.41
N SER A 151 1.32 7.73 6.09
CA SER A 151 0.81 7.14 7.33
C SER A 151 0.61 8.14 8.48
N ASN A 152 1.27 9.31 8.44
CA ASN A 152 1.06 10.38 9.41
C ASN A 152 -0.22 11.21 9.15
N GLY A 153 -1.05 10.77 8.20
CA GLY A 153 -2.31 11.41 7.83
C GLY A 153 -2.17 12.63 6.92
N ARG A 154 -0.95 12.99 6.50
CA ARG A 154 -0.68 14.18 5.68
C ARG A 154 -0.29 13.84 4.26
N TYR A 155 -0.55 14.74 3.34
CA TYR A 155 -0.16 14.66 1.94
C TYR A 155 1.32 15.00 1.73
N VAL A 156 1.93 14.24 0.82
CA VAL A 156 3.29 14.44 0.32
C VAL A 156 3.30 15.68 -0.57
N CYS A 157 4.16 16.64 -0.25
CA CYS A 157 4.36 17.84 -1.05
C CYS A 157 5.79 17.95 -1.60
N MET A 158 5.91 18.56 -2.77
CA MET A 158 7.17 18.95 -3.40
C MET A 158 7.65 20.28 -2.81
N LYS A 159 8.74 20.24 -2.03
CA LYS A 159 9.37 21.44 -1.49
C LYS A 159 10.17 22.17 -2.56
N LYS A 160 10.36 23.49 -2.39
CA LYS A 160 11.18 24.32 -3.31
C LYS A 160 12.62 23.84 -3.49
N ASN A 161 13.15 23.11 -2.51
CA ASN A 161 14.50 22.53 -2.58
C ASN A 161 14.53 21.16 -3.30
N GLY A 162 13.43 20.72 -3.91
CA GLY A 162 13.31 19.45 -4.63
C GLY A 162 13.04 18.22 -3.75
N GLN A 163 12.98 18.37 -2.43
CA GLN A 163 12.65 17.27 -1.52
C GLN A 163 11.15 17.02 -1.45
N LEU A 164 10.77 15.78 -1.13
CA LEU A 164 9.40 15.43 -0.76
C LEU A 164 9.23 15.46 0.76
N ALA A 165 8.07 15.90 1.23
CA ALA A 165 7.72 15.81 2.65
C ALA A 165 6.21 15.62 2.86
N ALA A 166 5.81 14.74 3.78
CA ALA A 166 4.42 14.54 4.16
C ALA A 166 4.00 15.54 5.24
N ILE A 167 3.72 16.78 4.84
CA ILE A 167 3.43 17.89 5.77
C ILE A 167 2.12 18.64 5.48
N SER A 168 1.46 18.37 4.35
CA SER A 168 0.28 19.12 3.92
C SER A 168 -1.00 18.43 4.39
N ASP A 169 -1.97 19.18 4.91
CA ASP A 169 -3.25 18.60 5.36
C ASP A 169 -4.26 18.40 4.21
N PHE A 170 -3.97 18.94 3.02
CA PHE A 170 -4.86 18.92 1.87
C PHE A 170 -4.16 18.48 0.58
N ALA A 171 -4.82 17.62 -0.20
CA ALA A 171 -4.45 17.36 -1.59
C ALA A 171 -5.05 18.43 -2.51
N GLY A 172 -4.29 19.49 -2.77
CA GLY A 172 -4.76 20.57 -3.62
C GLY A 172 -4.92 21.89 -2.87
N ALA A 173 -5.67 22.82 -3.48
CA ALA A 173 -5.92 24.10 -2.83
C ALA A 173 -6.67 23.89 -1.51
N PRO A 174 -6.21 24.49 -0.38
CA PRO A 174 -6.96 24.41 0.84
C PRO A 174 -8.35 25.02 0.60
N PRO A 175 -9.42 24.48 1.22
CA PRO A 175 -10.72 25.12 1.17
C PRO A 175 -10.55 26.57 1.61
N ARG A 176 -10.92 27.51 0.73
CA ARG A 176 -10.77 28.95 0.98
C ARG A 176 -11.48 29.29 2.29
N LEU A 177 -10.73 29.46 3.38
CA LEU A 177 -11.13 30.40 4.41
C LEU A 177 -11.04 31.77 3.75
N ALA A 178 -12.20 32.36 3.47
CA ALA A 178 -12.30 33.75 3.07
C ALA A 178 -11.73 34.61 4.20
N TRP A 179 -10.42 34.89 4.15
CA TRP A 179 -9.79 35.82 5.07
C TRP A 179 -10.07 37.24 4.57
N THR A 180 -11.23 37.78 4.96
CA THR A 180 -11.49 39.23 4.89
C THR A 180 -10.92 39.87 6.15
N GLY A 181 -9.61 40.14 6.16
CA GLY A 181 -8.97 40.85 7.27
C GLY A 181 -7.58 41.32 6.91
N LYS A 182 -7.35 42.63 6.89
CA LYS A 182 -5.99 43.20 6.88
C LYS A 182 -5.38 42.97 8.26
N VAL A 183 -4.22 42.33 8.35
CA VAL A 183 -3.36 42.43 9.53
C VAL A 183 -2.16 43.28 9.17
N ALA A 184 -2.05 44.42 9.87
CA ALA A 184 -0.92 45.31 9.78
C ALA A 184 0.25 44.71 10.57
N GLY A 185 1.41 44.62 9.92
CA GLY A 185 2.71 44.39 10.58
C GLY A 185 3.32 43.00 10.37
N GLY A 186 4.39 42.94 9.58
CA GLY A 186 5.55 42.08 9.86
C GLY A 186 5.61 40.65 9.30
N ALA A 187 6.40 40.53 8.22
CA ALA A 187 7.31 39.42 7.85
C ALA A 187 6.78 38.07 7.28
N ALA A 188 7.57 37.61 6.30
CA ALA A 188 7.58 36.32 5.60
C ALA A 188 6.52 36.11 4.51
N GLN A 189 6.67 36.81 3.38
CA GLN A 189 6.08 36.35 2.13
C GLN A 189 6.91 35.18 1.59
N GLN A 190 6.69 33.97 2.14
CA GLN A 190 6.91 32.77 1.34
C GLN A 190 6.02 32.94 0.11
N THR A 191 6.63 33.08 -1.06
CA THR A 191 5.94 32.99 -2.35
C THR A 191 5.36 31.59 -2.46
N LEU A 192 4.16 31.42 -1.89
CA LEU A 192 3.40 30.19 -1.93
C LEU A 192 3.10 29.90 -3.40
N SER A 193 3.52 28.72 -3.84
CA SER A 193 3.04 28.09 -5.06
C SER A 193 1.52 28.20 -5.10
N PRO A 194 0.88 28.29 -6.28
CA PRO A 194 -0.56 28.26 -6.36
C PRO A 194 -1.08 27.08 -5.53
N PRO A 195 -2.00 27.32 -4.60
CA PRO A 195 -2.45 26.31 -3.66
C PRO A 195 -2.86 25.04 -4.42
N GLY A 196 -2.19 23.92 -4.14
CA GLY A 196 -2.51 22.60 -4.66
C GLY A 196 -1.66 22.00 -5.77
N LYS A 197 -0.67 22.71 -6.31
CA LYS A 197 0.26 22.10 -7.29
C LYS A 197 1.32 21.22 -6.65
N ASP A 198 1.67 21.48 -5.39
CA ASP A 198 2.83 20.87 -4.75
C ASP A 198 2.51 19.45 -4.23
N GLU A 199 1.24 19.12 -4.03
CA GLU A 199 0.76 17.82 -3.56
C GLU A 199 0.29 16.88 -4.68
N GLU A 200 0.24 17.37 -5.91
CA GLU A 200 -0.25 16.61 -7.07
C GLU A 200 0.91 16.08 -7.93
N PHE A 201 0.89 14.79 -8.21
CA PHE A 201 1.89 14.07 -8.99
C PHE A 201 1.28 13.52 -10.28
N THR A 202 2.14 13.19 -11.24
CA THR A 202 1.73 12.49 -12.46
C THR A 202 2.17 11.04 -12.37
N LEU A 203 1.23 10.08 -12.42
CA LEU A 203 1.54 8.66 -12.37
C LEU A 203 1.75 8.09 -13.78
N LYS A 204 2.98 7.69 -14.09
CA LYS A 204 3.36 7.08 -15.38
C LYS A 204 3.94 5.67 -15.19
N LEU A 205 3.33 4.69 -15.83
CA LEU A 205 3.87 3.33 -15.95
C LEU A 205 4.99 3.33 -17.02
N ILE A 206 6.22 2.99 -16.62
CA ILE A 206 7.43 3.12 -17.47
C ILE A 206 8.06 1.79 -17.92
N ASN A 207 7.87 0.70 -17.19
CA ASN A 207 8.58 -0.56 -17.46
C ASN A 207 7.64 -1.61 -18.06
N ARG A 208 7.79 -1.87 -19.37
CA ARG A 208 6.95 -2.78 -20.18
C ARG A 208 5.44 -2.55 -20.01
N PRO A 209 4.90 -1.45 -20.58
CA PRO A 209 3.48 -1.08 -20.46
C PRO A 209 2.59 -1.97 -21.35
N ILE A 210 2.66 -3.29 -21.16
CA ILE A 210 1.73 -4.24 -21.73
C ILE A 210 0.56 -4.41 -20.77
N LEU A 211 -0.64 -4.53 -21.33
CA LEU A 211 -1.88 -4.68 -20.58
C LEU A 211 -2.54 -6.00 -21.01
N VAL A 212 -2.87 -6.82 -20.01
CA VAL A 212 -3.74 -7.98 -20.14
C VAL A 212 -4.89 -7.78 -19.18
N LEU A 213 -6.13 -7.87 -19.68
CA LEU A 213 -7.33 -7.66 -18.89
C LEU A 213 -8.12 -8.96 -18.77
N ARG A 214 -8.57 -9.28 -17.56
CA ARG A 214 -9.44 -10.42 -17.27
C ARG A 214 -10.65 -9.94 -16.48
N GLY A 215 -11.84 -10.16 -17.03
CA GLY A 215 -13.12 -9.98 -16.35
C GLY A 215 -13.56 -11.26 -15.62
N LEU A 216 -14.79 -11.24 -15.09
CA LEU A 216 -15.38 -12.39 -14.39
C LEU A 216 -15.53 -13.62 -15.32
N ASP A 217 -15.88 -13.39 -16.58
CA ASP A 217 -16.21 -14.45 -17.54
C ASP A 217 -15.04 -14.86 -18.45
N GLY A 218 -13.88 -14.19 -18.37
CA GLY A 218 -12.73 -14.51 -19.21
C GLY A 218 -11.78 -13.34 -19.46
N PHE A 219 -10.86 -13.52 -20.40
CA PHE A 219 -9.94 -12.48 -20.86
C PHE A 219 -10.58 -11.58 -21.91
N VAL A 220 -10.07 -10.35 -21.98
CA VAL A 220 -10.43 -9.38 -23.02
C VAL A 220 -9.62 -9.64 -24.30
N CYS A 221 -10.28 -9.74 -25.45
CA CYS A 221 -9.65 -9.93 -26.76
C CYS A 221 -10.38 -9.16 -27.86
N HIS A 222 -9.72 -9.01 -29.00
CA HIS A 222 -10.38 -8.54 -30.22
C HIS A 222 -11.42 -9.57 -30.68
N HIS A 223 -12.63 -9.07 -30.94
CA HIS A 223 -13.67 -9.86 -31.59
C HIS A 223 -13.23 -10.19 -33.03
N ARG A 224 -13.58 -11.39 -33.51
CA ARG A 224 -13.25 -11.79 -34.89
C ARG A 224 -14.25 -11.18 -35.85
N GLY A 225 -13.77 -10.35 -36.78
CA GLY A 225 -14.60 -9.77 -37.85
C GLY A 225 -15.39 -8.52 -37.44
N SER A 226 -15.08 -7.93 -36.28
CA SER A 226 -15.58 -6.61 -35.90
C SER A 226 -14.52 -5.87 -35.06
N ASN A 227 -14.72 -4.57 -34.88
CA ASN A 227 -13.87 -3.73 -34.03
C ASN A 227 -14.19 -3.88 -32.53
N GLN A 228 -15.15 -4.73 -32.15
CA GLN A 228 -15.53 -4.90 -30.76
C GLN A 228 -14.52 -5.75 -29.99
N LEU A 229 -14.65 -5.71 -28.66
CA LEU A 229 -13.83 -6.51 -27.75
C LEU A 229 -14.71 -7.54 -27.02
N ASP A 230 -14.29 -8.79 -27.05
CA ASP A 230 -14.89 -9.88 -26.26
C ASP A 230 -14.30 -9.89 -24.85
N THR A 231 -15.09 -10.23 -23.83
CA THR A 231 -14.65 -10.29 -22.42
C THR A 231 -14.74 -11.69 -21.80
N ASN A 232 -15.09 -12.71 -22.59
CA ASN A 232 -15.39 -14.08 -22.17
C ASN A 232 -14.45 -15.13 -22.80
N ARG A 233 -13.23 -14.71 -23.19
CA ARG A 233 -12.29 -15.55 -23.93
C ARG A 233 -11.41 -16.36 -22.97
N SER A 234 -11.04 -17.58 -23.38
CA SER A 234 -10.16 -18.47 -22.61
C SER A 234 -8.67 -18.18 -22.80
N VAL A 235 -8.32 -17.39 -23.82
CA VAL A 235 -6.97 -16.93 -24.17
C VAL A 235 -6.95 -15.42 -24.09
N TYR A 236 -5.81 -14.80 -23.80
CA TYR A 236 -5.66 -13.35 -23.71
C TYR A 236 -5.02 -12.74 -24.96
N ASP A 237 -5.45 -11.52 -25.29
CA ASP A 237 -4.68 -10.62 -26.15
C ASP A 237 -3.79 -9.70 -25.30
N VAL A 238 -2.70 -9.24 -25.90
CA VAL A 238 -1.78 -8.27 -25.28
C VAL A 238 -2.04 -6.90 -25.89
N PHE A 239 -2.35 -5.92 -25.05
CA PHE A 239 -2.52 -4.52 -25.42
C PHE A 239 -1.31 -3.70 -24.99
N HIS A 240 -1.08 -2.55 -25.61
CA HIS A 240 0.02 -1.65 -25.26
C HIS A 240 -0.49 -0.32 -24.72
N LEU A 241 0.03 0.14 -23.59
CA LEU A 241 -0.32 1.44 -23.03
C LEU A 241 0.64 2.52 -23.55
N SER A 242 0.06 3.62 -24.02
CA SER A 242 0.78 4.86 -24.35
C SER A 242 0.33 5.95 -23.41
N PHE A 243 1.25 6.47 -22.60
CA PHE A 243 0.96 7.51 -21.63
C PHE A 243 0.86 8.89 -22.31
N SER A 244 -0.18 9.66 -21.98
CA SER A 244 -0.36 11.04 -22.41
C SER A 244 -1.07 11.84 -21.32
N ASP A 245 -0.41 12.88 -20.82
CA ASP A 245 -0.96 13.85 -19.85
C ASP A 245 -1.74 13.23 -18.68
N GLY A 246 -1.16 12.27 -17.98
CA GLY A 246 -1.80 11.66 -16.80
C GLY A 246 -2.87 10.61 -17.12
N ALA A 247 -3.10 10.33 -18.41
CA ALA A 247 -3.99 9.27 -18.90
C ALA A 247 -3.24 8.28 -19.80
N TYR A 248 -3.92 7.20 -20.19
CA TYR A 248 -3.37 6.17 -21.06
C TYR A 248 -4.27 5.96 -22.27
N GLN A 249 -3.63 5.86 -23.43
CA GLN A 249 -4.21 5.27 -24.63
C GLN A 249 -3.89 3.78 -24.62
N ILE A 250 -4.88 2.95 -24.94
CA ILE A 250 -4.70 1.50 -25.07
C ILE A 250 -4.63 1.18 -26.56
N ARG A 251 -3.58 0.48 -26.98
CA ARG A 251 -3.39 0.04 -28.37
C ARG A 251 -3.64 -1.45 -28.49
N GLY A 252 -4.47 -1.80 -29.48
CA GLY A 252 -4.80 -3.15 -29.88
C GLY A 252 -3.85 -3.70 -30.93
N ARG A 253 -4.40 -4.58 -31.78
CA ARG A 253 -3.66 -5.20 -32.88
C ARG A 253 -3.28 -4.14 -33.92
N ASP A 254 -2.16 -4.37 -34.62
CA ASP A 254 -1.72 -3.57 -35.76
C ASP A 254 -1.53 -2.05 -35.48
N GLY A 255 -1.45 -1.67 -34.21
CA GLY A 255 -1.23 -0.29 -33.77
C GLY A 255 -2.51 0.53 -33.59
N GLY A 256 -3.69 -0.06 -33.81
CA GLY A 256 -4.98 0.56 -33.57
C GLY A 256 -5.19 0.95 -32.10
N PHE A 257 -6.06 1.91 -31.85
CA PHE A 257 -6.40 2.47 -30.55
C PHE A 257 -7.78 2.02 -30.10
N TRP A 258 -7.91 1.81 -28.80
CA TRP A 258 -9.21 1.65 -28.19
C TRP A 258 -9.98 2.97 -28.20
N TYR A 259 -11.27 2.89 -28.50
CA TYR A 259 -12.18 4.03 -28.51
C TYR A 259 -13.57 3.62 -28.03
N THR A 260 -14.37 4.61 -27.61
CA THR A 260 -15.78 4.43 -27.29
C THR A 260 -16.63 4.71 -28.53
N GLY A 261 -17.29 3.67 -29.04
CA GLY A 261 -18.25 3.76 -30.14
C GLY A 261 -19.63 4.28 -29.70
N SER A 262 -20.57 4.30 -30.66
CA SER A 262 -21.97 4.64 -30.40
C SER A 262 -22.57 3.75 -29.32
N HIS A 263 -23.40 4.31 -28.45
CA HIS A 263 -24.04 3.61 -27.32
C HIS A 263 -23.08 3.09 -26.24
N GLY A 264 -21.84 3.59 -26.19
CA GLY A 264 -20.89 3.28 -25.12
C GLY A 264 -20.16 1.95 -25.29
N SER A 265 -20.24 1.32 -26.46
CA SER A 265 -19.43 0.14 -26.78
C SER A 265 -17.94 0.50 -26.79
N VAL A 266 -17.08 -0.39 -26.28
CA VAL A 266 -15.62 -0.21 -26.39
C VAL A 266 -15.12 -1.04 -27.58
N CYS A 267 -14.38 -0.38 -28.48
CA CYS A 267 -13.88 -0.94 -29.72
C CYS A 267 -12.37 -0.70 -29.85
N SER A 268 -11.70 -1.41 -30.76
CA SER A 268 -10.35 -1.14 -31.25
C SER A 268 -10.40 -0.99 -32.76
N ASP A 269 -9.81 0.08 -33.30
CA ASP A 269 -9.70 0.28 -34.76
C ASP A 269 -8.55 -0.51 -35.39
#